data_AF-E6QXR6-F1
#
_entry.id   AF-E6QXR6-F1
#
_cell.length_a   1.000
_cell.length_b   1.000
_cell.length_c   1.000
_cell.angle_alpha   90.00
_cell.angle_beta   90.00
_cell.angle_gamma   90.00
#
_symmetry.space_group_name_H-M   'P 1'
#
loop_
_entity.id
_entity.type
_entity.pdbx_description
1 polymer ?
#
loop_
_entity_poly.entity_id
_entity_poly.type
_entity_poly.pdbx_seq_one_letter_code
_entity_poly.pdbx_strand_id
1 'polypeptide(L)'
;MATMSLISVQMELSRLKRAPVSAEAYLDVLNRLLEPLAVVQGPMGLRTWLSEVQYFMGLMKQRSFSGRTLSPRERQVIQWYSTRWRELRGGPCDMGRPEAQIVLISLAELCMF
;
A
#
# COMPACT_ATOMS: atom_id res chain seq x y z
N MET A 1 1.61 -19.09 -13.63
CA MET A 1 2.50 -17.89 -13.63
C MET A 1 2.11 -16.87 -12.56
N ALA A 2 0.84 -16.46 -12.46
CA ALA A 2 0.38 -15.49 -11.45
C ALA A 2 0.68 -15.88 -9.99
N THR A 3 0.54 -17.17 -9.62
CA THR A 3 0.85 -17.64 -8.25
C THR A 3 2.34 -17.51 -7.90
N MET A 4 3.24 -17.80 -8.84
CA MET A 4 4.69 -17.62 -8.62
C MET A 4 5.06 -16.14 -8.50
N SER A 5 4.41 -15.28 -9.30
CA SER A 5 4.53 -13.83 -9.17
C SER A 5 4.07 -13.35 -7.79
N LEU A 6 2.90 -13.80 -7.33
CA LEU A 6 2.37 -13.45 -6.00
C LEU A 6 3.35 -13.85 -4.87
N ILE A 7 3.87 -15.09 -4.90
CA ILE A 7 4.81 -15.58 -3.89
C ILE A 7 6.08 -14.70 -3.86
N SER A 8 6.62 -14.34 -5.04
CA SER A 8 7.81 -13.50 -5.14
C SER A 8 7.61 -12.12 -4.50
N VAL A 9 6.48 -11.47 -4.79
CA VAL A 9 6.15 -10.13 -4.25
C VAL A 9 5.87 -10.21 -2.76
N GLN A 10 5.19 -11.26 -2.28
CA GLN A 10 4.95 -11.47 -0.84
C GLN A 10 6.25 -11.70 -0.04
N MET A 11 7.23 -12.40 -0.61
CA MET A 11 8.54 -12.55 0.01
C MET A 11 9.28 -11.21 0.10
N GLU A 12 9.25 -10.40 -0.96
CA GLU A 12 9.84 -9.06 -0.97
C GLU A 12 9.19 -8.16 0.08
N LEU A 13 7.85 -8.15 0.14
CA LEU A 13 7.09 -7.41 1.14
C LEU A 13 7.47 -7.85 2.56
N SER A 14 7.58 -9.17 2.80
CA SER A 14 7.97 -9.71 4.09
C SER A 14 9.37 -9.29 4.55
N ARG A 15 10.30 -9.07 3.60
CA ARG A 15 11.62 -8.52 3.90
C ARG A 15 11.54 -7.05 4.30
N LEU A 16 10.77 -6.25 3.56
CA LEU A 16 10.58 -4.82 3.86
C LEU A 16 9.92 -4.59 5.22
N LYS A 17 9.00 -5.47 5.65
CA LYS A 17 8.37 -5.41 6.98
C LYS A 17 9.36 -5.56 8.15
N ARG A 18 10.53 -6.17 7.92
CA ARG A 18 11.56 -6.42 8.95
C ARG A 18 12.72 -5.42 8.91
N ALA A 19 12.76 -4.57 7.89
CA ALA A 19 13.82 -3.59 7.67
C ALA A 19 13.35 -2.18 8.03
N PRO A 20 14.26 -1.19 8.16
CA PRO A 20 13.88 0.22 8.19
C PRO A 20 13.04 0.55 6.95
N VAL A 21 11.80 1.01 7.16
CA VAL A 21 10.82 1.18 6.09
C VAL A 21 11.15 2.41 5.25
N SER A 22 11.47 2.17 3.98
CA SER A 22 11.45 3.17 2.91
C SER A 22 10.05 3.23 2.31
N ALA A 23 9.41 4.41 2.35
CA ALA A 23 8.06 4.58 1.83
C ALA A 23 7.98 4.23 0.34
N GLU A 24 8.95 4.70 -0.46
CA GLU A 24 8.97 4.46 -1.91
C GLU A 24 9.07 2.97 -2.24
N ALA A 25 10.01 2.26 -1.60
CA ALA A 25 10.21 0.84 -1.85
C ALA A 25 8.99 0.01 -1.42
N TYR A 26 8.38 0.35 -0.28
CA TYR A 26 7.19 -0.36 0.20
C TYR A 26 5.99 -0.14 -0.73
N LEU A 27 5.75 1.10 -1.15
CA LEU A 27 4.65 1.44 -2.06
C LEU A 27 4.85 0.83 -3.45
N ASP A 28 6.09 0.73 -3.94
CA ASP A 28 6.38 0.01 -5.20
C ASP A 28 6.00 -1.47 -5.12
N VAL A 29 6.35 -2.14 -4.02
CA VAL A 29 5.96 -3.54 -3.79
C VAL A 29 4.43 -3.67 -3.68
N LEU A 30 3.75 -2.74 -3.01
CA LEU A 30 2.29 -2.75 -2.95
C LEU A 30 1.64 -2.55 -4.33
N ASN A 31 2.21 -1.70 -5.19
CA ASN A 31 1.74 -1.55 -6.58
C ASN A 31 1.83 -2.88 -7.33
N ARG A 32 2.97 -3.58 -7.21
CA ARG A 32 3.20 -4.88 -7.86
C ARG A 32 2.37 -6.02 -7.27
N LEU A 33 1.82 -5.84 -6.06
CA LEU A 33 1.08 -6.88 -5.35
C LEU A 33 -0.39 -6.99 -5.78
N LEU A 34 -1.04 -5.89 -6.17
CA LEU A 34 -2.49 -5.87 -6.34
C LEU A 34 -2.98 -6.79 -7.46
N GLU A 35 -2.36 -6.71 -8.64
CA GLU A 35 -2.78 -7.50 -9.80
C GLU A 35 -2.62 -9.01 -9.56
N PRO A 36 -1.46 -9.52 -9.08
CA PRO A 36 -1.34 -10.93 -8.70
C PRO A 36 -2.36 -11.38 -7.65
N LEU A 37 -2.67 -10.53 -6.67
CA LEU A 37 -3.70 -10.82 -5.67
C LEU A 37 -5.09 -10.91 -6.30
N ALA A 38 -5.43 -9.98 -7.19
CA ALA A 38 -6.72 -9.97 -7.87
C ALA A 38 -6.90 -11.19 -8.79
N VAL A 39 -5.84 -11.61 -9.47
CA VAL A 39 -5.86 -12.81 -10.33
C VAL A 39 -6.02 -14.09 -9.52
N VAL A 40 -5.30 -14.22 -8.39
CA VAL A 40 -5.29 -15.45 -7.59
C VAL A 40 -6.48 -15.54 -6.63
N GLN A 41 -6.93 -14.42 -6.06
CA GLN A 41 -7.91 -14.37 -4.97
C GLN A 41 -9.20 -13.64 -5.35
N GLY A 42 -9.32 -13.11 -6.58
CA GLY A 42 -10.48 -12.34 -7.01
C GLY A 42 -10.74 -11.13 -6.10
N PRO A 43 -12.00 -10.86 -5.72
CA PRO A 43 -12.35 -9.73 -4.85
C PRO A 43 -11.66 -9.75 -3.46
N MET A 44 -11.25 -10.93 -2.97
CA MET A 44 -10.50 -11.02 -1.70
C MET A 44 -9.09 -10.48 -1.81
N GLY A 45 -8.52 -10.44 -3.02
CA GLY A 45 -7.20 -9.87 -3.27
C GLY A 45 -7.14 -8.38 -2.93
N LEU A 46 -8.21 -7.63 -3.25
CA LEU A 46 -8.33 -6.22 -2.87
C LEU A 46 -8.32 -6.03 -1.35
N ARG A 47 -9.05 -6.89 -0.61
CA ARG A 47 -9.08 -6.83 0.85
C ARG A 47 -7.68 -7.06 1.43
N THR A 48 -6.97 -8.09 0.96
CA THR A 48 -5.59 -8.37 1.38
C THR A 48 -4.67 -7.18 1.11
N TRP A 49 -4.77 -6.58 -0.09
CA TRP A 49 -3.98 -5.41 -0.44
C TRP A 49 -4.27 -4.21 0.46
N LEU A 50 -5.54 -3.92 0.76
CA LEU A 50 -5.92 -2.83 1.67
C LEU A 50 -5.38 -3.05 3.08
N SER A 51 -5.37 -4.29 3.57
CA SER A 51 -4.75 -4.63 4.85
C SER A 51 -3.24 -4.37 4.84
N GLU A 52 -2.55 -4.62 3.72
CA GLU A 52 -1.13 -4.30 3.58
C GLU A 52 -0.85 -2.79 3.53
N VAL A 53 -1.73 -2.01 2.90
CA VAL A 53 -1.68 -0.54 2.96
C VAL A 53 -1.86 -0.06 4.41
N GLN A 54 -2.81 -0.63 5.16
CA GLN A 54 -3.02 -0.30 6.56
C GLN A 54 -1.81 -0.66 7.43
N TYR A 55 -1.19 -1.81 7.18
CA TYR A 55 0.03 -2.21 7.87
C TYR A 55 1.16 -1.21 7.61
N PHE A 56 1.37 -0.80 6.35
CA PHE A 56 2.32 0.24 5.99
C PHE A 56 2.07 1.54 6.75
N MET A 57 0.81 2.01 6.81
CA MET A 57 0.47 3.21 7.59
C MET A 57 0.88 3.07 9.07
N GLY A 58 0.68 1.89 9.67
CA GLY A 58 1.12 1.59 11.03
C GLY A 58 2.63 1.71 11.20
N LEU A 59 3.41 1.16 10.28
CA LEU A 59 4.88 1.27 10.29
C LEU A 59 5.35 2.72 10.21
N MET A 60 4.75 3.52 9.32
CA MET A 60 5.13 4.93 9.16
C MET A 60 4.81 5.75 10.42
N LYS A 61 3.65 5.49 11.06
CA LYS A 61 3.30 6.11 12.33
C LYS A 61 4.29 5.75 13.45
N GLN A 62 4.62 4.46 13.59
CA GLN A 62 5.61 3.99 14.57
C GLN A 62 6.98 4.64 14.36
N ARG A 63 7.40 4.79 13.10
CA ARG A 63 8.64 5.48 12.75
C ARG A 63 8.64 6.95 13.18
N SER A 64 7.53 7.66 12.95
CA SER A 64 7.35 9.05 13.41
C SER A 64 7.40 9.16 14.93
N PHE A 65 6.77 8.25 15.68
CA PHE A 65 6.88 8.21 17.15
C PHE A 65 8.30 7.94 17.64
N SER A 66 9.13 7.27 16.83
CA SER A 66 10.55 7.02 17.11
C SER A 66 11.45 8.22 16.74
N GLY A 67 10.87 9.39 16.40
CA GLY A 67 11.60 10.61 16.07
C GLY A 67 12.08 10.71 14.62
N ARG A 68 11.65 9.80 13.74
CA ARG A 68 11.96 9.84 12.29
C ARG A 68 10.70 10.11 11.48
N THR A 69 10.40 11.39 11.31
CA THR A 69 9.25 11.87 10.54
C THR A 69 9.37 11.54 9.05
N LEU A 70 8.29 11.78 8.30
CA LEU A 70 8.29 11.66 6.84
C LEU A 70 9.13 12.77 6.21
N SER A 71 10.09 12.38 5.37
CA SER A 71 10.80 13.35 4.53
C SER A 71 9.84 13.97 3.48
N PRO A 72 10.14 15.16 2.95
CA PRO A 72 9.31 15.80 1.92
C PRO A 72 9.06 14.90 0.70
N ARG A 73 10.08 14.12 0.32
CA ARG A 73 9.99 13.17 -0.79
C ARG A 73 9.00 12.04 -0.49
N GLU A 74 9.07 11.46 0.70
CA GLU A 74 8.13 10.40 1.10
C GLU A 74 6.69 10.91 1.16
N ARG A 75 6.47 12.13 1.68
CA ARG A 75 5.14 12.77 1.66
C ARG A 75 4.62 12.91 0.24
N GLN A 76 5.46 13.38 -0.69
CA GLN A 76 5.07 13.52 -2.09
C GLN A 76 4.66 12.17 -2.71
N VAL A 77 5.43 11.11 -2.46
CA VAL A 77 5.16 9.78 -3.04
C VAL A 77 3.91 9.15 -2.43
N ILE A 78 3.72 9.24 -1.11
CA ILE A 78 2.51 8.75 -0.43
C ILE A 78 1.27 9.51 -0.95
N GLN A 79 1.36 10.84 -1.05
CA GLN A 79 0.26 11.66 -1.56
C GLN A 79 -0.09 11.26 -3.00
N TRP A 80 0.89 11.19 -3.89
CA TRP A 80 0.66 10.81 -5.28
C TRP A 80 0.08 9.40 -5.41
N TYR A 81 0.61 8.44 -4.66
CA TYR A 81 0.14 7.07 -4.64
C TYR A 81 -1.33 6.99 -4.21
N SER A 82 -1.68 7.64 -3.10
CA SER A 82 -3.05 7.64 -2.57
C SER A 82 -4.05 8.26 -3.56
N THR A 83 -3.73 9.41 -4.15
CA THR A 83 -4.58 10.06 -5.16
C THR A 83 -4.79 9.17 -6.36
N ARG A 84 -3.70 8.62 -6.94
CA ARG A 84 -3.76 7.76 -8.12
C ARG A 84 -4.67 6.55 -7.91
N TRP A 85 -4.52 5.85 -6.79
CA TRP A 85 -5.35 4.68 -6.49
C TRP A 85 -6.81 5.06 -6.22
N ARG A 86 -7.06 6.22 -5.61
CA ARG A 86 -8.42 6.71 -5.38
C ARG A 86 -9.17 7.07 -6.65
N GLU A 87 -8.50 7.27 -7.77
CA GLU A 87 -9.12 7.54 -9.06
C GLU A 87 -9.49 6.26 -9.82
N LEU A 88 -8.93 5.11 -9.44
CA LEU A 88 -9.19 3.85 -10.13
C LEU A 88 -10.64 3.40 -9.91
N ARG A 89 -11.37 3.15 -11.01
CA ARG A 89 -12.77 2.73 -11.00
C ARG A 89 -12.95 1.47 -11.84
N GLY A 90 -13.85 0.61 -11.37
CA GLY A 90 -14.28 -0.59 -12.09
C GLY A 90 -13.31 -1.77 -12.00
N GLY A 91 -13.77 -2.92 -12.51
CA GLY A 91 -13.03 -4.17 -12.47
C GLY A 91 -12.95 -4.82 -11.07
N PRO A 92 -12.19 -5.91 -10.93
CA PRO A 92 -12.04 -6.65 -9.66
C PRO A 92 -11.27 -5.86 -8.58
N CYS A 93 -10.59 -4.78 -8.97
CA CYS A 93 -9.83 -3.87 -8.10
C CYS A 93 -10.48 -2.49 -7.97
N ASP A 94 -11.80 -2.41 -8.08
CA ASP A 94 -12.51 -1.14 -8.00
C ASP A 94 -12.30 -0.44 -6.65
N MET A 95 -11.61 0.69 -6.69
CA MET A 95 -11.34 1.53 -5.52
C MET A 95 -12.49 2.49 -5.23
N GLY A 96 -13.60 2.46 -5.99
CA GLY A 96 -14.81 3.23 -5.72
C GLY A 96 -15.55 2.80 -4.45
N ARG A 97 -15.23 1.63 -3.89
CA ARG A 97 -15.84 1.13 -2.65
C ARG A 97 -15.50 2.03 -1.45
N PRO A 98 -16.45 2.30 -0.54
CA PRO A 98 -16.22 3.16 0.62
C PRO A 98 -15.01 2.74 1.46
N GLU A 99 -14.80 1.44 1.67
CA GLU A 99 -13.71 0.92 2.50
C GLU A 99 -12.34 1.21 1.87
N ALA A 100 -12.24 1.07 0.54
CA ALA A 100 -11.01 1.38 -0.19
C ALA A 100 -10.72 2.89 -0.15
N GLN A 101 -11.75 3.73 -0.34
CA GLN A 101 -11.62 5.18 -0.25
C GLN A 101 -11.16 5.62 1.13
N ILE A 102 -11.75 5.09 2.21
CA ILE A 102 -11.36 5.43 3.58
C ILE A 102 -9.87 5.12 3.81
N VAL A 103 -9.42 3.92 3.45
CA VAL A 103 -8.01 3.53 3.63
C VAL A 103 -7.06 4.46 2.86
N LEU A 104 -7.39 4.80 1.62
CA LEU A 104 -6.54 5.66 0.80
C LEU A 104 -6.58 7.13 1.22
N ILE A 105 -7.71 7.63 1.74
CA ILE A 105 -7.80 8.95 2.35
C ILE A 105 -6.91 9.01 3.61
N SER A 106 -7.03 8.02 4.49
CA SER A 106 -6.18 7.93 5.69
C SER A 106 -4.69 7.80 5.35
N LEU A 107 -4.35 7.15 4.25
CA LEU A 107 -2.97 7.10 3.75
C LEU A 107 -2.47 8.50 3.35
N ALA A 108 -3.29 9.28 2.64
CA ALA A 108 -2.96 10.66 2.26
C ALA A 108 -2.75 11.56 3.49
N GLU A 109 -3.60 11.42 4.50
CA GLU A 109 -3.56 12.21 5.75
C GLU A 109 -2.25 12.04 6.52
N LEU A 110 -1.53 10.92 6.35
CA LEU A 110 -0.18 10.77 6.92
C LEU A 110 0.77 11.89 6.49
N CYS A 111 0.57 12.46 5.30
CA CYS A 111 1.44 13.51 4.77
C CYS A 111 1.22 14.87 5.46
N MET A 112 0.17 15.02 6.27
CA MET A 112 -0.12 16.26 7.00
C MET A 112 0.68 16.40 8.30
N PHE A 113 1.26 15.31 8.81
CA PHE A 113 1.97 15.24 10.09
C PHE A 113 3.47 15.00 9.88
#